data_AF-L8H7W8-F1
#
_entry.id   AF-L8H7W8-F1
#
_cell.length_a   1.000
_cell.length_b   1.000
_cell.length_c   1.000
_cell.angle_alpha   90.00
_cell.angle_beta   90.00
_cell.angle_gamma   90.00
#
_symmetry.space_group_name_H-M   'P 1'
#
loop_
_entity.id
_entity.type
_entity.pdbx_description
1 polymer ?
#
loop_
_entity_poly.entity_id
_entity_poly.type
_entity_poly.pdbx_seq_one_letter_code
_entity_poly.pdbx_strand_id
1 'polypeptide(L)'
;MDKTRSALVGVVVCLVLLAALAGACPWSCPNGLVARQNLLYNATANGCGPAGLHVSTKWEFTPCCDHDLCYQVCGGSKKACDDAFLKCLNDVCKQVKKKKQQAECQQTAALFSLATTTFGCSSYQQSQTAACVCDSRDEL
;
A
#
# COMPACT_ATOMS: atom_id res chain seq x y z
N MET A 1 -33.77 20.98 -4.57
CA MET A 1 -32.38 20.48 -4.59
C MET A 1 -31.60 21.34 -5.56
N ASP A 2 -30.61 22.07 -5.04
CA ASP A 2 -29.88 23.11 -5.75
C ASP A 2 -28.84 22.49 -6.71
N LYS A 3 -28.94 22.81 -8.00
CA LYS A 3 -28.11 22.26 -9.09
C LYS A 3 -26.62 22.55 -8.87
N THR A 4 -26.33 23.66 -8.19
CA THR A 4 -24.98 24.11 -7.81
C THR A 4 -24.39 23.24 -6.71
N ARG A 5 -25.18 22.92 -5.68
CA ARG A 5 -24.78 21.98 -4.62
C ARG A 5 -24.57 20.57 -5.18
N SER A 6 -25.40 20.15 -6.14
CA SER A 6 -25.27 18.83 -6.78
C SER A 6 -24.01 18.72 -7.65
N ALA A 7 -23.64 19.78 -8.39
CA ALA A 7 -22.42 19.81 -9.17
C ALA A 7 -21.16 19.83 -8.29
N LEU A 8 -21.17 20.61 -7.20
CA LEU A 8 -20.04 20.68 -6.26
C LEU A 8 -19.80 19.33 -5.56
N VAL A 9 -20.88 18.64 -5.14
CA VAL A 9 -20.80 17.27 -4.59
C VAL A 9 -20.20 16.31 -5.63
N GLY A 10 -20.62 16.38 -6.90
CA GLY A 10 -20.06 15.54 -7.97
C GLY A 10 -18.56 15.75 -8.19
N VAL A 11 -18.08 17.00 -8.17
CA VAL A 11 -16.65 17.32 -8.31
C VAL A 11 -15.85 16.81 -7.10
N VAL A 12 -16.33 17.03 -5.88
CA VAL A 12 -15.64 16.57 -4.66
C VAL A 12 -15.56 15.04 -4.61
N VAL A 13 -16.64 14.33 -4.93
CA VAL A 13 -16.64 12.85 -5.00
C VAL A 13 -15.64 12.35 -6.04
N CYS A 14 -15.56 13.00 -7.21
CA CYS A 14 -14.59 12.66 -8.25
C CYS A 14 -13.14 12.86 -7.77
N LEU A 15 -12.84 13.99 -7.11
CA LEU A 15 -11.50 14.27 -6.58
C LEU A 15 -11.09 13.26 -5.50
N VAL A 16 -12.00 12.90 -4.59
CA VAL A 16 -11.75 11.89 -3.55
C VAL A 16 -11.49 10.51 -4.18
N LEU A 17 -12.29 10.12 -5.19
CA LEU A 17 -12.07 8.87 -5.92
C LEU A 17 -10.73 8.87 -6.66
N LEU A 18 -10.37 9.97 -7.31
CA LEU A 18 -9.08 10.10 -8.00
C LEU A 18 -7.89 10.01 -7.03
N ALA A 19 -7.98 10.63 -5.86
CA ALA A 19 -6.95 10.55 -4.83
C ALA A 19 -6.81 9.13 -4.26
N ALA A 20 -7.93 8.44 -4.03
CA ALA A 20 -7.93 7.04 -3.59
C ALA A 20 -7.34 6.11 -4.66
N LEU A 21 -7.70 6.30 -5.94
CA LEU A 21 -7.14 5.55 -7.06
C LEU A 21 -5.64 5.83 -7.28
N ALA A 22 -5.18 7.05 -6.95
CA ALA A 22 -3.77 7.40 -6.96
C ALA A 22 -2.99 6.81 -5.78
N GLY A 23 -3.67 6.19 -4.80
CA GLY A 23 -3.04 5.61 -3.61
C GLY A 23 -2.32 6.64 -2.73
N ALA A 24 -2.67 7.92 -2.85
CA ALA A 24 -2.01 9.01 -2.15
C ALA A 24 -2.56 9.15 -0.72
N CYS A 25 -1.83 8.60 0.25
CA CYS A 25 -2.09 8.80 1.68
C CYS A 25 -0.77 9.10 2.40
N PRO A 26 -0.38 10.38 2.47
CA PRO A 26 0.83 10.77 3.16
C PRO A 26 0.74 10.41 4.65
N TRP A 27 1.90 10.13 5.23
CA TRP A 27 2.09 10.00 6.67
C TRP A 27 3.25 10.90 7.06
N SER A 28 3.10 11.63 8.16
CA SER A 28 4.12 12.48 8.72
C SER A 28 3.91 12.58 10.22
N CYS A 29 4.99 12.82 10.97
CA CYS A 29 4.86 13.08 12.38
C CYS A 29 4.02 14.33 12.67
N PRO A 30 3.29 14.35 13.81
CA PRO A 30 2.60 15.55 14.28
C PRO A 30 3.56 16.74 14.39
N ASN A 31 3.05 17.96 14.21
CA ASN A 31 3.80 19.21 14.35
C ASN A 31 5.08 19.32 13.48
N GLY A 32 5.21 18.48 12.44
CA GLY A 32 6.41 18.47 11.59
C GLY A 32 7.66 17.92 12.28
N LEU A 33 7.49 17.15 13.35
CA LEU A 33 8.60 16.47 14.02
C LEU A 33 9.35 15.52 13.07
N VAL A 34 10.61 15.22 13.41
CA VAL A 34 11.40 14.30 12.60
C VAL A 34 11.01 12.87 12.95
N ALA A 35 10.59 12.11 11.93
CA ALA A 35 10.34 10.69 12.07
C ALA A 35 11.67 9.92 12.12
N ARG A 36 11.81 9.03 13.10
CA ARG A 36 12.94 8.11 13.22
C ARG A 36 12.44 6.69 13.38
N GLN A 37 13.21 5.72 12.87
CA GLN A 37 12.87 4.30 13.05
C GLN A 37 12.78 3.97 14.54
N ASN A 38 11.66 3.37 14.94
CA ASN A 38 11.47 2.79 16.25
C ASN A 38 12.30 1.50 16.35
N LEU A 39 13.42 1.55 17.07
CA LEU A 39 14.33 0.40 17.23
C LEU A 39 13.73 -0.72 18.08
N LEU A 40 12.65 -0.46 18.82
CA LEU A 40 11.93 -1.45 19.61
C LEU A 40 10.78 -2.10 18.83
N TYR A 41 10.46 -1.58 17.64
CA TYR A 41 9.40 -2.14 16.80
C TYR A 41 9.91 -3.39 16.07
N ASN A 42 9.22 -4.52 16.27
CA ASN A 42 9.50 -5.76 15.55
C ASN A 42 8.60 -5.83 14.31
N ALA A 43 9.20 -5.73 13.12
CA ALA A 43 8.47 -5.76 11.88
C ALA A 43 8.04 -7.18 11.50
N THR A 44 6.78 -7.35 11.08
CA THR A 44 6.21 -8.66 10.74
C THR A 44 5.39 -8.60 9.46
N ALA A 45 5.46 -9.62 8.61
CA ALA A 45 4.61 -9.76 7.44
C ALA A 45 3.36 -10.62 7.75
N ASN A 46 2.23 -10.28 7.15
CA ASN A 46 0.97 -11.02 7.35
C ASN A 46 0.64 -11.96 6.17
N GLY A 47 1.49 -11.98 5.14
CA GLY A 47 1.27 -12.72 3.90
C GLY A 47 0.27 -12.02 2.97
N CYS A 48 -0.26 -12.76 2.00
CA CYS A 48 -1.13 -12.18 0.97
C CYS A 48 -2.58 -12.01 1.45
N GLY A 49 -2.86 -10.94 2.18
CA GLY A 49 -4.22 -10.54 2.55
C GLY A 49 -4.27 -9.65 3.79
N PRO A 50 -5.46 -9.09 4.11
CA PRO A 50 -5.67 -8.42 5.39
C PRO A 50 -5.51 -9.43 6.54
N ALA A 51 -5.11 -8.94 7.72
CA ALA A 51 -4.86 -9.78 8.89
C ALA A 51 -6.01 -10.79 9.12
N GLY A 52 -5.66 -12.09 9.13
CA GLY A 52 -6.60 -13.19 9.34
C GLY A 52 -7.29 -13.73 8.08
N LEU A 53 -7.05 -13.16 6.89
CA LEU A 53 -7.57 -13.66 5.62
C LEU A 53 -6.41 -14.06 4.69
N HIS A 54 -6.34 -15.34 4.35
CA HIS A 54 -5.38 -15.84 3.38
C HIS A 54 -6.01 -15.86 1.98
N VAL A 55 -5.52 -15.02 1.06
CA VAL A 55 -5.95 -15.05 -0.34
C VAL A 55 -5.06 -16.01 -1.10
N SER A 56 -5.58 -17.20 -1.40
CA SER A 56 -4.90 -18.13 -2.29
C SER A 56 -5.15 -17.75 -3.74
N THR A 57 -4.14 -17.92 -4.58
CA THR A 57 -4.28 -17.85 -6.02
C THR A 57 -3.64 -19.09 -6.64
N LYS A 58 -3.94 -19.37 -7.91
CA LYS A 58 -3.22 -20.40 -8.67
C LYS A 58 -1.75 -20.04 -8.97
N TRP A 59 -1.31 -18.85 -8.56
CA TRP A 59 0.04 -18.32 -8.74
C TRP A 59 0.71 -18.15 -7.37
N GLU A 60 2.00 -18.47 -7.30
CA GLU A 60 2.82 -18.40 -6.09
C GLU A 60 3.24 -16.94 -5.79
N PHE A 61 2.28 -16.11 -5.39
CA PHE A 61 2.52 -14.70 -5.06
C PHE A 61 2.96 -14.44 -3.61
N THR A 62 2.89 -15.45 -2.72
CA THR A 62 3.28 -15.33 -1.31
C THR A 62 4.64 -14.68 -1.08
N PRO A 63 5.71 -14.99 -1.85
CA PRO A 63 7.00 -14.33 -1.68
C PRO A 63 7.00 -12.81 -1.94
N CYS A 64 6.00 -12.29 -2.66
CA CYS A 64 5.85 -10.85 -2.91
C CYS A 64 5.10 -10.12 -1.78
N CYS A 65 4.44 -10.85 -0.89
CA CYS A 65 3.57 -10.27 0.14
C CYS A 65 4.32 -9.83 1.40
N ASP A 66 5.66 -9.94 1.39
CA ASP A 66 6.55 -9.16 2.27
C ASP A 66 6.49 -7.65 1.98
N HIS A 67 5.62 -7.22 1.06
CA HIS A 67 5.14 -5.85 0.89
C HIS A 67 4.80 -5.15 2.22
N ASP A 68 4.20 -5.88 3.17
CA ASP A 68 3.89 -5.38 4.52
C ASP A 68 5.15 -4.84 5.24
N LEU A 69 6.31 -5.48 5.06
CA LEU A 69 7.56 -5.04 5.68
C LEU A 69 8.03 -3.71 5.09
N CYS A 70 7.77 -3.46 3.81
CA CYS A 70 8.09 -2.18 3.18
C CYS A 70 7.27 -1.04 3.80
N TYR A 71 5.98 -1.28 4.11
CA TYR A 71 5.14 -0.31 4.82
C TYR A 71 5.62 0.00 6.25
N GLN A 72 6.44 -0.88 6.83
CA GLN A 72 6.99 -0.78 8.19
C GLN A 72 8.36 -0.10 8.23
N VAL A 73 8.92 0.34 7.09
CA VAL A 73 10.10 1.20 7.07
C VAL A 73 9.66 2.63 7.39
N CYS A 74 10.15 3.19 8.51
CA CYS A 74 9.76 4.52 8.93
C CYS A 74 10.12 5.58 7.87
N GLY A 75 9.12 6.40 7.48
CA GLY A 75 9.27 7.41 6.42
C GLY A 75 9.34 6.83 4.99
N GLY A 76 9.17 5.52 4.82
CA GLY A 76 9.17 4.85 3.53
C GLY A 76 7.99 5.29 2.66
N SER A 77 8.18 5.38 1.34
CA SER A 77 7.12 5.77 0.42
C SER A 77 6.17 4.61 0.14
N LYS A 78 4.88 4.76 0.49
CA LYS A 78 3.82 3.79 0.13
C LYS A 78 3.85 3.46 -1.36
N LYS A 79 3.94 4.49 -2.22
CA LYS A 79 3.97 4.30 -3.67
C LYS A 79 5.16 3.44 -4.10
N ALA A 80 6.34 3.68 -3.55
CA ALA A 80 7.52 2.88 -3.88
C ALA A 80 7.33 1.41 -3.46
N CYS A 81 6.71 1.16 -2.31
CA CYS A 81 6.35 -0.19 -1.87
C CYS A 81 5.35 -0.86 -2.81
N ASP A 82 4.28 -0.17 -3.21
CA ASP A 82 3.24 -0.70 -4.10
C ASP A 82 3.79 -0.98 -5.52
N ASP A 83 4.67 -0.11 -6.03
CA ASP A 83 5.34 -0.30 -7.31
C ASP A 83 6.29 -1.52 -7.27
N ALA A 84 7.04 -1.67 -6.18
CA ALA A 84 7.91 -2.83 -5.96
C ALA A 84 7.11 -4.13 -5.85
N PHE A 85 5.94 -4.08 -5.20
CA PHE A 85 5.02 -5.22 -5.11
C PHE A 85 4.50 -5.64 -6.48
N LEU A 86 3.98 -4.71 -7.28
CA LEU A 86 3.54 -5.00 -8.65
C LEU A 86 4.67 -5.57 -9.51
N LYS A 87 5.89 -5.05 -9.35
CA LYS A 87 7.06 -5.59 -10.05
C LYS A 87 7.32 -7.05 -9.65
N CYS A 88 7.30 -7.36 -8.35
CA CYS A 88 7.49 -8.73 -7.87
C CYS A 88 6.43 -9.68 -8.43
N LEU A 89 5.15 -9.31 -8.39
CA LEU A 89 4.06 -10.12 -8.92
C LEU A 89 4.24 -10.39 -10.42
N ASN A 90 4.65 -9.38 -11.18
CA ASN A 90 4.94 -9.54 -12.61
C ASN A 90 6.16 -10.43 -12.87
N ASP A 91 7.18 -10.40 -12.01
CA ASP A 91 8.35 -11.27 -12.12
C ASP A 91 7.98 -12.75 -11.89
N VAL A 92 7.04 -13.04 -10.99
CA VAL A 92 6.42 -14.38 -10.88
C VAL A 92 5.72 -14.77 -12.19
N CYS A 93 4.91 -13.86 -12.75
CA CYS A 93 4.18 -14.14 -13.99
C CYS A 93 5.07 -14.37 -15.22
N LYS A 94 6.26 -13.75 -15.28
CA LYS A 94 7.23 -13.99 -16.36
C LYS A 94 7.72 -15.43 -16.43
N GLN A 95 7.62 -16.19 -15.34
CA GLN A 95 8.02 -17.60 -15.30
C GLN A 95 6.96 -18.55 -15.89
N VAL A 96 5.75 -18.06 -16.15
CA VAL A 96 4.65 -18.86 -16.71
C VAL A 96 4.85 -19.08 -18.22
N LYS A 97 5.12 -20.33 -18.61
CA LYS A 97 5.48 -20.67 -20.01
C LYS A 97 4.35 -20.47 -21.03
N LYS A 98 3.11 -20.74 -20.65
CA LYS A 98 1.96 -20.65 -21.57
C LYS A 98 1.47 -19.21 -21.64
N LYS A 99 1.54 -18.57 -22.81
CA LYS A 99 1.15 -17.16 -23.00
C LYS A 99 -0.23 -16.79 -22.44
N LYS A 100 -1.24 -17.64 -22.66
CA LYS A 100 -2.59 -17.42 -22.10
C LYS A 100 -2.59 -17.38 -20.57
N GLN A 101 -1.88 -18.33 -19.95
CA GLN A 101 -1.74 -18.40 -18.49
C GLN A 101 -0.91 -17.24 -17.95
N GLN A 102 0.13 -16.83 -18.65
CA GLN A 102 0.93 -15.64 -18.30
C GLN A 102 0.05 -14.38 -18.27
N ALA A 103 -0.81 -14.18 -19.27
CA ALA A 103 -1.74 -13.06 -19.30
C ALA A 103 -2.75 -13.10 -18.14
N GLU A 104 -3.31 -14.28 -17.83
CA GLU A 104 -4.18 -14.47 -16.66
C GLU A 104 -3.44 -14.18 -15.35
N CYS A 105 -2.15 -14.52 -15.26
CA CYS A 105 -1.30 -14.19 -14.12
C CYS A 105 -1.14 -12.68 -13.97
N GLN A 106 -0.81 -11.99 -15.05
CA GLN A 106 -0.64 -10.53 -15.06
C GLN A 106 -1.93 -9.78 -14.69
N GLN A 107 -3.09 -10.27 -15.14
CA GLN A 107 -4.39 -9.73 -14.70
C GLN A 107 -4.60 -9.93 -13.19
N THR A 108 -4.25 -11.09 -12.66
CA THR A 108 -4.33 -11.36 -11.21
C THR A 108 -3.37 -10.45 -10.44
N ALA A 109 -2.14 -10.29 -10.92
CA ALA A 109 -1.14 -9.39 -10.35
C ALA A 109 -1.63 -7.93 -10.33
N ALA A 110 -2.26 -7.46 -11.41
CA ALA A 110 -2.84 -6.13 -11.49
C ALA A 110 -3.97 -5.93 -10.46
N LEU A 111 -4.81 -6.94 -10.21
CA LEU A 111 -5.85 -6.88 -9.18
C LEU A 111 -5.26 -6.78 -7.77
N PHE A 112 -4.20 -7.54 -7.46
CA PHE A 112 -3.50 -7.46 -6.17
C PHE A 112 -2.86 -6.08 -5.95
N SER A 113 -2.21 -5.54 -6.98
CA SER A 113 -1.63 -4.20 -6.94
C SER A 113 -2.69 -3.10 -6.81
N LEU A 114 -3.82 -3.23 -7.52
CA LEU A 114 -4.95 -2.30 -7.40
C LEU A 114 -5.52 -2.30 -5.99
N ALA A 115 -5.67 -3.48 -5.38
CA ALA A 115 -6.20 -3.62 -4.02
C ALA A 115 -5.30 -2.91 -2.98
N THR A 116 -3.99 -3.14 -3.03
CA THR A 116 -3.02 -2.48 -2.12
C THR A 116 -2.92 -0.98 -2.37
N THR A 117 -2.95 -0.55 -3.63
CA THR A 117 -2.92 0.87 -3.99
C THR A 117 -4.16 1.59 -3.47
N THR A 118 -5.35 1.04 -3.72
CA THR A 118 -6.65 1.69 -3.46
C THR A 118 -7.07 1.59 -1.99
N PHE A 119 -6.81 0.46 -1.33
CA PHE A 119 -7.32 0.17 0.02
C PHE A 119 -6.22 0.07 1.09
N GLY A 120 -4.94 0.09 0.72
CA GLY A 120 -3.82 -0.12 1.64
C GLY A 120 -3.47 1.07 2.54
N CYS A 121 -4.15 2.21 2.43
CA CYS A 121 -3.79 3.41 3.18
C CYS A 121 -3.88 3.25 4.69
N SER A 122 -4.91 2.57 5.19
CA SER A 122 -5.04 2.31 6.62
C SER A 122 -3.88 1.47 7.14
N SER A 123 -3.54 0.38 6.43
CA SER A 123 -2.40 -0.49 6.78
C SER A 123 -1.07 0.25 6.74
N TYR A 124 -0.85 1.08 5.71
CA TYR A 124 0.34 1.91 5.59
C TYR A 124 0.46 2.91 6.76
N GLN A 125 -0.58 3.67 7.04
CA GLN A 125 -0.56 4.68 8.11
C GLN A 125 -0.37 4.05 9.50
N GLN A 126 -1.00 2.91 9.75
CA GLN A 126 -0.81 2.17 11.00
C GLN A 126 0.63 1.64 11.12
N SER A 127 1.18 1.09 10.03
CA SER A 127 2.56 0.61 9.99
C SER A 127 3.55 1.75 10.26
N GLN A 128 3.37 2.90 9.62
CA GLN A 128 4.20 4.08 9.86
C GLN A 128 4.08 4.59 11.31
N THR A 129 2.87 4.61 11.86
CA THR A 129 2.63 5.04 13.24
C THR A 129 3.30 4.12 14.26
N ALA A 130 3.37 2.82 13.99
CA ALA A 130 4.02 1.86 14.88
C ALA A 130 5.56 1.84 14.70
N ALA A 131 6.02 1.95 13.45
CA ALA A 131 7.43 1.85 13.08
C ALA A 131 8.22 3.15 13.29
N CYS A 132 7.55 4.28 13.48
CA CYS A 132 8.20 5.57 13.69
C CYS A 132 8.07 6.08 15.12
N VAL A 133 9.13 6.72 15.61
CA VAL A 133 9.11 7.64 16.75
C VAL A 133 9.19 9.06 16.22
N CYS A 134 8.33 9.94 16.74
CA CYS A 134 8.31 11.36 16.40
C CYS A 134 9.06 12.14 17.49
N ASP A 135 10.28 12.55 17.18
CA ASP A 135 11.18 13.18 18.13
C ASP A 135 11.15 14.71 17.96
N SER A 136 10.87 15.44 19.05
CA SER A 136 11.16 16.86 19.16
C SER A 136 12.65 16.99 19.35
N ARG A 137 13.37 17.36 18.29
CA ARG A 137 14.76 17.77 18.39
C ARG A 137 14.86 18.92 19.40
N ASP A 138 15.12 18.60 20.67
CA ASP A 138 15.59 19.46 21.78
C ASP A 138 15.90 18.69 23.09
N GLU A 139 15.75 17.36 23.18
CA GLU A 139 16.14 16.59 24.39
C GLU A 139 17.13 15.45 24.09
N LEU A 140 18.35 15.82 23.69
CA LEU A 140 19.54 14.93 23.68
C LEU A 140 20.75 15.68 24.23
#